data_AF-A0A355HAC2-F1
#
_entry.id   AF-A0A355HAC2-F1
#
_cell.length_a   1.000
_cell.length_b   1.000
_cell.length_c   1.000
_cell.angle_alpha   90.00
_cell.angle_beta   90.00
_cell.angle_gamma   90.00
#
_symmetry.space_group_name_H-M   'P 1'
#
loop_
_entity.id
_entity.type
_entity.pdbx_description
1 polymer ?
#
loop_
_entity_poly.entity_id
_entity_poly.type
_entity_poly.pdbx_seq_one_letter_code
_entity_poly.pdbx_strand_id
1 'polypeptide(L)'
;MRPFQFYLINSKKSEEVVNGIKKITLGCENHADAFGFLWIDAENKIRQIQLIFGEIVLEWFIGKGIKCSRTNRDMEVPEGIGYQKGVRVLLPVEDTETIESVLLEVRNAEFPPEWSEKILEKF
;
A
#
# COMPACT_ATOMS: atom_id res chain seq x y z
N MET A 1 10.44 -12.66 -11.79
CA MET A 1 9.32 -11.75 -12.13
C MET A 1 9.90 -10.43 -12.59
N ARG A 2 9.20 -9.63 -13.41
CA ARG A 2 9.62 -8.24 -13.63
C ARG A 2 9.30 -7.44 -12.35
N PRO A 3 10.15 -6.50 -11.93
CA PRO A 3 9.87 -5.69 -10.75
C PRO A 3 8.59 -4.87 -10.92
N PHE A 4 7.87 -4.59 -9.84
CA PHE A 4 6.71 -3.68 -9.86
C PHE A 4 7.17 -2.27 -10.24
N GLN A 5 6.54 -1.64 -11.22
CA GLN A 5 6.91 -0.31 -11.71
C GLN A 5 5.84 0.72 -11.31
N PHE A 6 6.11 1.47 -10.25
CA PHE A 6 5.18 2.46 -9.72
C PHE A 6 5.37 3.84 -10.36
N TYR A 7 4.25 4.52 -10.62
CA TYR A 7 4.21 5.89 -11.12
C TYR A 7 3.21 6.74 -10.32
N LEU A 8 3.40 8.06 -10.34
CA LEU A 8 2.52 9.00 -9.64
C LEU A 8 1.21 9.21 -10.39
N ILE A 9 0.09 9.05 -9.68
CA ILE A 9 -1.22 9.45 -10.19
C ILE A 9 -1.49 10.90 -9.81
N ASN A 10 -1.33 11.79 -10.78
CA ASN A 10 -1.67 13.20 -10.66
C ASN A 10 -3.14 13.41 -11.04
N SER A 11 -3.96 13.72 -10.03
CA SER A 11 -5.37 14.05 -10.20
C SER A 11 -5.72 15.24 -9.30
N LYS A 12 -6.84 15.92 -9.57
CA LYS A 12 -7.35 16.99 -8.67
C LYS A 12 -7.52 16.51 -7.23
N LYS A 13 -7.88 15.24 -7.02
CA LYS A 13 -7.99 14.64 -5.67
C LYS A 13 -6.62 14.45 -5.00
N SER A 14 -5.55 14.29 -5.77
CA SER A 14 -4.17 14.19 -5.26
C SER A 14 -3.64 15.53 -4.74
N GLU A 15 -4.33 16.64 -5.02
CA GLU A 15 -4.03 17.98 -4.50
C GLU A 15 -4.73 18.30 -3.18
N GLU A 16 -5.71 17.48 -2.77
CA GLU A 16 -6.43 17.69 -1.52
C GLU A 16 -5.51 17.51 -0.31
N VAL A 17 -5.58 18.48 0.60
CA VAL A 17 -4.87 18.48 1.88
C VAL A 17 -5.92 18.43 2.99
N VAL A 18 -5.86 17.40 3.82
CA VAL A 18 -6.79 17.22 4.95
C VAL A 18 -5.96 17.24 6.23
N ASN A 19 -6.27 18.18 7.14
CA ASN A 19 -5.53 18.36 8.39
C ASN A 19 -4.00 18.52 8.19
N GLY A 20 -3.58 19.21 7.12
CA GLY A 20 -2.16 19.39 6.80
C GLY A 20 -1.46 18.18 6.20
N ILE A 21 -2.19 17.09 5.92
CA ILE A 21 -1.68 15.88 5.28
C ILE A 21 -2.16 15.82 3.83
N LYS A 22 -1.23 15.62 2.91
CA LYS A 22 -1.49 15.38 1.48
C LYS A 22 -1.36 13.89 1.19
N LYS A 23 -2.29 13.35 0.42
CA LYS A 23 -2.24 11.96 -0.07
C LYS A 23 -1.65 11.92 -1.48
N ILE A 24 -0.58 11.16 -1.64
CA ILE A 24 0.00 10.79 -2.93
C ILE A 24 -0.46 9.38 -3.26
N THR A 25 -0.89 9.18 -4.50
CA THR A 25 -1.30 7.86 -5.01
C THR A 25 -0.31 7.39 -6.06
N LEU A 26 0.13 6.15 -5.91
CA LEU A 26 1.00 5.44 -6.84
C LEU A 26 0.18 4.36 -7.55
N GLY A 27 0.16 4.39 -8.88
CA GLY A 27 -0.30 3.28 -9.72
C GLY A 27 0.87 2.39 -10.09
N CYS A 28 0.61 1.14 -10.49
CA CYS A 28 1.63 0.26 -11.03
C CYS A 28 1.36 -0.02 -12.52
N GLU A 29 2.38 0.15 -13.35
CA GLU A 29 2.28 0.04 -14.81
C GLU A 29 2.04 -1.42 -15.25
N ASN A 30 2.76 -2.35 -14.63
CA ASN A 30 2.81 -3.74 -15.04
C ASN A 30 1.95 -4.70 -14.19
N HIS A 31 1.27 -4.19 -13.15
CA HIS A 31 0.41 -4.98 -12.26
C HIS A 31 -0.84 -4.18 -11.86
N ALA A 32 -2.01 -4.55 -12.40
CA ALA A 32 -3.26 -3.82 -12.20
C ALA A 32 -3.83 -3.92 -10.77
N ASP A 33 -3.32 -4.84 -9.97
CA ASP A 33 -3.68 -5.12 -8.58
C ASP A 33 -2.65 -4.57 -7.58
N ALA A 34 -1.66 -3.82 -8.06
CA ALA A 34 -0.66 -3.19 -7.20
C ALA A 34 -0.82 -1.66 -7.15
N PHE A 35 -0.84 -1.12 -5.94
CA PHE A 35 -1.03 0.31 -5.68
C PHE A 35 -0.23 0.77 -4.48
N GLY A 36 0.11 2.04 -4.44
CA GLY A 36 0.75 2.67 -3.29
C GLY A 36 0.04 3.94 -2.87
N PHE A 37 0.08 4.23 -1.58
CA PHE A 37 -0.41 5.47 -1.01
C PHE A 37 0.60 6.01 -0.01
N LEU A 38 0.97 7.27 -0.19
CA LEU A 38 1.81 8.00 0.76
C LEU A 38 0.99 9.13 1.36
N TRP A 39 1.05 9.26 2.68
CA TRP A 39 0.52 10.44 3.37
C TRP A 39 1.70 11.25 3.86
N ILE A 40 1.82 12.47 3.33
CA ILE A 40 2.94 13.37 3.62
C ILE A 40 2.43 14.63 4.32
N ASP A 41 3.26 15.22 5.17
CA ASP A 41 2.98 16.54 5.73
C ASP A 41 3.45 17.67 4.81
N ALA A 42 3.26 18.92 5.26
CA ALA A 42 3.67 20.12 4.53
C ALA A 42 5.19 20.23 4.28
N GLU A 43 6.01 19.45 5.00
CA GLU A 43 7.47 19.38 4.82
C GLU A 43 7.89 18.23 3.88
N ASN A 44 6.93 17.59 3.20
CA ASN A 44 7.16 16.40 2.37
C ASN A 44 7.78 15.22 3.13
N LYS A 45 7.51 15.11 4.45
CA LYS A 45 7.88 13.95 5.26
C LYS A 45 6.74 12.94 5.25
N ILE A 46 7.08 11.69 4.98
CA ILE A 46 6.13 10.58 4.99
C ILE A 46 5.71 10.30 6.44
N ARG A 47 4.39 10.31 6.69
CA ARG A 47 3.76 9.95 7.97
C ARG A 47 3.16 8.56 7.95
N GLN A 48 2.73 8.11 6.78
CA GLN A 48 2.19 6.78 6.55
C GLN A 48 2.47 6.33 5.11
N ILE A 49 2.73 5.04 4.95
CA ILE A 49 2.78 4.34 3.66
C ILE A 49 1.78 3.20 3.69
N GLN A 50 1.06 2.97 2.60
CA GLN A 50 0.33 1.74 2.35
C GLN A 50 0.67 1.25 0.95
N LEU A 51 1.26 0.06 0.84
CA LEU A 51 1.56 -0.63 -0.41
C LEU A 51 0.66 -1.86 -0.51
N ILE A 52 0.05 -2.05 -1.68
CA ILE A 52 -0.85 -3.15 -1.98
C ILE A 52 -0.21 -3.95 -3.10
N PHE A 53 -0.09 -5.26 -2.88
CA PHE A 53 0.39 -6.24 -3.85
C PHE A 53 -0.65 -7.36 -3.94
N GLY A 54 -1.60 -7.21 -4.86
CA GLY A 54 -2.75 -8.11 -4.93
C GLY A 54 -3.58 -8.04 -3.65
N GLU A 55 -3.62 -9.14 -2.92
CA GLU A 55 -4.37 -9.26 -1.66
C GLU A 55 -3.55 -8.94 -0.41
N ILE A 56 -2.25 -8.70 -0.54
CA ILE A 56 -1.38 -8.31 0.59
C ILE A 56 -1.28 -6.79 0.67
N VAL A 57 -1.41 -6.28 1.89
CA VAL A 57 -1.25 -4.87 2.23
C VAL A 57 -0.14 -4.72 3.26
N LEU A 58 0.91 -3.99 2.88
CA LEU A 58 1.97 -3.54 3.78
C LEU A 58 1.72 -2.09 4.17
N GLU A 59 1.67 -1.83 5.47
CA GLU A 59 1.48 -0.50 6.01
C GLU A 59 2.67 -0.12 6.88
N TRP A 60 3.18 1.09 6.70
CA TRP A 60 4.12 1.69 7.64
C TRP A 60 3.51 2.95 8.23
N PHE A 61 3.61 3.11 9.54
CA PHE A 61 3.15 4.31 10.25
C PHE A 61 4.25 4.83 11.17
N ILE A 62 4.39 6.16 11.20
CA ILE A 62 5.33 6.80 12.12
C ILE A 62 5.04 6.38 13.58
N GLY A 63 6.08 5.86 14.25
CA GLY A 63 6.00 5.40 15.64
C GLY A 63 5.29 4.06 15.86
N LYS A 64 4.79 3.38 14.82
CA LYS A 64 4.15 2.05 14.94
C LYS A 64 4.83 0.94 14.14
N GLY A 65 5.76 1.29 13.24
CA GLY A 65 6.49 0.32 12.44
C GLY A 65 5.69 -0.24 11.27
N ILE A 66 6.08 -1.42 10.80
CA ILE A 66 5.49 -2.11 9.65
C ILE A 66 4.40 -3.06 10.12
N LYS A 67 3.26 -3.06 9.44
CA LYS A 67 2.16 -4.01 9.60
C LYS A 67 1.89 -4.69 8.27
N CYS A 68 1.80 -6.02 8.27
CA CYS A 68 1.34 -6.79 7.13
C CYS A 68 -0.08 -7.27 7.37
N SER A 69 -0.93 -7.13 6.36
CA SER A 69 -2.32 -7.61 6.39
C SER A 69 -2.68 -8.24 5.04
N ARG A 70 -3.71 -9.09 5.04
CA ARG A 70 -4.32 -9.66 3.85
C ARG A 70 -5.78 -9.25 3.76
N THR A 71 -6.28 -8.99 2.56
CA THR A 71 -7.71 -8.78 2.36
C THR A 71 -8.45 -10.12 2.27
N ASN A 72 -9.72 -10.13 2.64
CA ASN A 72 -10.59 -11.31 2.57
C ASN A 72 -11.27 -11.50 1.20
N ARG A 73 -10.81 -10.82 0.13
CA ARG A 73 -11.44 -10.87 -1.19
C ARG A 73 -11.48 -12.28 -1.79
N ASP A 74 -10.41 -13.04 -1.57
CA ASP A 74 -10.26 -14.40 -2.10
C ASP A 74 -10.66 -15.49 -1.09
N MET A 75 -11.18 -15.10 0.09
CA MET A 75 -11.68 -16.04 1.09
C MET A 75 -13.12 -16.43 0.76
N GLU A 76 -13.50 -17.69 1.06
CA GLU A 76 -14.86 -18.18 0.86
C GLU A 76 -15.87 -17.22 1.51
N VAL A 77 -16.85 -16.79 0.71
CA VAL A 77 -17.88 -15.85 1.12
C VAL A 77 -18.97 -16.63 1.87
N PRO A 78 -19.28 -16.33 3.14
CA PRO A 78 -20.43 -16.89 3.82
C PRO A 78 -21.74 -16.69 3.04
N GLU A 79 -22.53 -17.75 2.95
CA GLU A 79 -23.86 -17.70 2.31
C GLU A 79 -24.84 -16.86 3.15
N GLY A 80 -25.56 -15.91 2.53
CA GLY A 80 -26.62 -15.14 3.20
C GLY A 80 -27.01 -13.81 2.54
N ILE A 81 -28.27 -13.38 2.74
CA ILE A 81 -28.79 -12.09 2.26
C ILE A 81 -28.06 -10.95 3.00
N GLY A 82 -27.37 -10.09 2.25
CA GLY A 82 -26.65 -8.93 2.79
C GLY A 82 -25.12 -9.06 2.80
N TYR A 83 -24.58 -10.26 2.57
CA TYR A 83 -23.12 -10.49 2.58
C TYR A 83 -22.41 -9.95 1.31
N GLN A 84 -23.15 -9.77 0.21
CA GLN A 84 -22.64 -9.20 -1.04
C GLN A 84 -22.25 -7.70 -0.94
N LYS A 85 -22.51 -7.02 0.19
CA LYS A 85 -21.90 -5.71 0.48
C LYS A 85 -20.52 -5.89 1.08
N GLY A 86 -19.58 -6.31 0.23
CA GLY A 86 -18.13 -6.43 0.44
C GLY A 86 -17.57 -5.82 1.73
N VAL A 87 -17.74 -6.52 2.85
CA VAL A 87 -17.04 -6.23 4.09
C VAL A 87 -15.59 -6.63 3.85
N ARG A 88 -14.82 -5.67 3.34
CA ARG A 88 -13.39 -5.78 3.10
C ARG A 88 -12.70 -5.53 4.43
N VAL A 89 -12.17 -6.59 5.03
CA VAL A 89 -11.38 -6.48 6.27
C VAL A 89 -9.91 -6.76 5.94
N LEU A 90 -9.03 -6.04 6.64
CA LEU A 90 -7.60 -6.33 6.65
C LEU A 90 -7.32 -7.24 7.83
N LEU A 91 -7.05 -8.50 7.54
CA LEU A 91 -6.68 -9.49 8.54
C LEU A 91 -5.16 -9.46 8.72
N PRO A 92 -4.64 -9.42 9.97
CA PRO A 92 -3.20 -9.41 10.19
C PRO A 92 -2.57 -10.67 9.62
N VAL A 93 -1.40 -10.53 9.01
CA VAL A 93 -0.55 -11.65 8.60
C VAL A 93 0.63 -11.69 9.56
N GLU A 94 0.77 -12.81 10.26
CA GLU A 94 1.88 -13.07 11.19
C GLU A 94 2.91 -14.06 10.62
N ASP A 95 2.61 -14.65 9.46
CA ASP A 95 3.49 -15.58 8.77
C ASP A 95 4.76 -14.87 8.25
N THR A 96 5.91 -15.27 8.77
CA THR A 96 7.19 -14.60 8.49
C THR A 96 7.64 -14.79 7.05
N GLU A 97 7.38 -15.95 6.44
CA GLU A 97 7.77 -16.21 5.03
C GLU A 97 7.00 -15.29 4.08
N THR A 98 5.68 -15.14 4.28
CA THR A 98 4.86 -14.20 3.51
C THR A 98 5.35 -12.77 3.69
N ILE A 99 5.65 -12.35 4.92
CA ILE A 99 6.13 -10.99 5.20
C ILE A 99 7.46 -10.71 4.49
N GLU A 100 8.45 -11.60 4.64
CA GLU A 100 9.76 -11.45 4.00
C GLU A 100 9.67 -11.47 2.47
N SER A 101 8.82 -12.34 1.91
CA SER A 101 8.58 -12.37 0.47
C SER A 101 8.04 -11.04 -0.04
N VAL A 102 7.11 -10.41 0.66
CA VAL A 102 6.50 -9.15 0.22
C VAL A 102 7.45 -7.97 0.47
N LEU A 103 8.23 -7.99 1.55
CA LEU A 103 9.30 -7.00 1.76
C LEU A 103 10.36 -7.07 0.65
N LEU A 104 10.68 -8.27 0.15
CA LEU A 104 11.56 -8.44 -1.00
C LEU A 104 10.96 -7.82 -2.27
N GLU A 105 9.65 -8.00 -2.51
CA GLU A 105 8.95 -7.32 -3.62
C GLU A 105 9.02 -5.80 -3.49
N VAL A 106 8.85 -5.24 -2.28
CA VAL A 106 9.02 -3.79 -2.04
C VAL A 106 10.42 -3.33 -2.39
N ARG A 107 11.46 -4.05 -1.94
CA ARG A 107 12.87 -3.68 -2.19
C ARG A 107 13.26 -3.76 -3.66
N ASN A 108 12.61 -4.64 -4.41
CA ASN A 108 12.86 -4.80 -5.85
C ASN A 108 11.97 -3.89 -6.71
N ALA A 109 10.97 -3.22 -6.14
CA ALA A 109 10.07 -2.34 -6.89
C ALA A 109 10.76 -1.05 -7.34
N GLU A 110 10.38 -0.58 -8.52
CA GLU A 110 10.79 0.71 -9.06
C GLU A 110 9.78 1.76 -8.64
N PHE A 111 10.17 2.65 -7.74
CA PHE A 111 9.34 3.79 -7.31
C PHE A 111 9.72 5.08 -8.04
N PRO A 112 8.81 6.07 -8.09
CA PRO A 112 9.13 7.40 -8.60
C PRO A 112 10.39 7.96 -7.90
N PRO A 113 11.37 8.52 -8.64
CA PRO A 113 12.67 8.89 -8.08
C PRO A 113 12.59 9.81 -6.86
N GLU A 114 11.62 10.74 -6.84
CA GLU A 114 11.41 11.69 -5.74
C GLU A 114 10.95 11.04 -4.42
N TRP A 115 10.40 9.82 -4.47
CA TRP A 115 9.90 9.08 -3.31
C TRP A 115 10.64 7.78 -3.03
N SER A 116 11.41 7.26 -3.98
CA SER A 116 12.02 5.93 -3.91
C SER A 116 12.82 5.71 -2.62
N GLU A 117 13.82 6.53 -2.36
CA GLU A 117 14.65 6.43 -1.16
C GLU A 117 13.81 6.57 0.13
N LYS A 118 12.90 7.54 0.17
CA LYS A 118 12.04 7.80 1.33
C LYS A 118 11.10 6.64 1.64
N ILE A 119 10.64 5.90 0.63
CA ILE A 119 9.80 4.71 0.79
C ILE A 119 10.67 3.55 1.30
N LEU A 120 11.78 3.27 0.62
CA LEU A 120 12.65 2.14 0.90
C LEU A 120 13.29 2.22 2.29
N GLU A 121 13.58 3.41 2.81
CA GLU A 121 14.03 3.59 4.20
C GLU A 121 13.05 3.07 5.27
N LYS A 122 11.79 2.77 4.92
CA LYS A 122 10.75 2.38 5.89
C LYS A 122 10.45 0.88 5.89
N PHE A 123 11.05 0.09 4.99
CA PHE A 123 10.84 -1.35 4.78
C PHE A 123 12.17 -2.11 4.61
#